data_AF-W0MVU5-F1
#
_entry.id   AF-W0MVU5-F1
#
_cell.length_a   1.000
_cell.length_b   1.000
_cell.length_c   1.000
_cell.angle_alpha   90.00
_cell.angle_beta   90.00
_cell.angle_gamma   90.00
#
_symmetry.space_group_name_H-M   'P 1'
#
loop_
_entity.id
_entity.type
_entity.pdbx_description
1 polymer ?
#
loop_
_entity_poly.entity_id
_entity_poly.type
_entity_poly.pdbx_seq_one_letter_code
_entity_poly.pdbx_strand_id
1 'polypeptide(L)'
;MSSIHEQAMNYVYQQVLQRLLGYFSRAERTALQLLIQRLIVAAGGIERISAFKVLVTFGGGKDSAYTLAFLRAAQLSIACRSPGTFNLRVATRRHVGMTPAVMGNINRTYSALFLYDDPRVEMLVIDNQYTQAFEPDLPFSSAGREQNRMEVLLGGHLSAGDARTTFCNTCYLGLAEFLGRALSWGSGVDAVVSGDSRREQKQYITWIMRLAQRNGQHPAHWSSQTLSGVLKMIDTIGQAYYHELYGEGGEGPRGSRPAAYSGKASAPAFITIADLISCKADEHWNLLTEFLDFRFDDLAFSFSESDCANPLLMAHMRGLTMQYLHGRSYADGIAEYLELAASLMRRKQMPARLIDKALSAYAGQARIDMRRELASSFAQEGFGLSETQLVCMVFSPFVDQGRGLETFLRSCHPGMLVALPDLHKALSGSTAPDQVMQWLVDISGLSLKGLQNLYDKQRVDFGDPNSLIARIRAADPDKGRVMSVDPVTGEALAEVLSGR
;
A
#
# COMPACT_ATOMS: atom_id res chain seq x y z
N MET A 1 32.11 -12.54 21.63
CA MET A 1 32.12 -11.11 22.03
C MET A 1 32.72 -11.01 23.42
N SER A 2 33.55 -10.01 23.73
CA SER A 2 34.13 -9.85 25.08
C SER A 2 33.09 -9.29 26.05
N SER A 3 33.23 -9.57 27.36
CA SER A 3 32.34 -9.03 28.40
C SER A 3 32.27 -7.49 28.41
N ILE A 4 33.34 -6.83 27.98
CA ILE A 4 33.44 -5.37 27.83
C ILE A 4 32.50 -4.87 26.72
N HIS A 5 32.44 -5.59 25.59
CA HIS A 5 31.54 -5.22 24.49
C HIS A 5 30.08 -5.34 24.92
N GLU A 6 29.71 -6.43 25.61
CA GLU A 6 28.35 -6.63 26.10
C GLU A 6 27.92 -5.55 27.11
N GLN A 7 28.82 -5.15 28.02
CA GLN A 7 28.56 -4.04 28.96
C GLN A 7 28.40 -2.69 28.23
N ALA A 8 29.24 -2.41 27.24
CA ALA A 8 29.14 -1.19 26.45
C ALA A 8 27.81 -1.12 25.69
N MET A 9 27.38 -2.22 25.06
CA MET A 9 26.11 -2.28 24.34
C MET A 9 24.91 -2.10 25.28
N ASN A 10 24.95 -2.70 26.47
CA ASN A 10 23.90 -2.48 27.49
C ASN A 10 23.79 -1.02 27.91
N TYR A 11 24.89 -0.30 28.02
CA TYR A 11 24.87 1.14 28.31
C TYR A 11 24.24 1.95 27.18
N VAL A 12 24.55 1.63 25.92
CA VAL A 12 23.91 2.27 24.76
C VAL A 12 22.41 2.01 24.74
N TYR A 13 21.97 0.77 24.98
CA TYR A 13 20.56 0.43 25.06
C TYR A 13 19.82 1.22 26.17
N GLN A 14 20.46 1.42 27.32
CA GLN A 14 19.90 2.23 28.41
C GLN A 14 19.77 3.71 28.02
N GLN A 15 20.76 4.27 27.33
CA GLN A 15 20.69 5.65 26.83
C GLN A 15 19.57 5.84 25.81
N VAL A 16 19.41 4.90 24.87
CA VAL A 16 18.31 4.92 23.90
C VAL A 16 16.96 4.89 24.62
N LEU A 17 16.80 4.00 25.61
CA LEU A 17 15.59 3.94 26.42
C LEU A 17 15.32 5.25 27.18
N GLN A 18 16.33 5.83 27.83
CA GLN A 18 16.17 7.09 28.57
C GLN A 18 15.72 8.23 27.65
N ARG A 19 16.31 8.34 26.45
CA ARG A 19 15.91 9.32 25.44
C ARG A 19 14.47 9.09 24.98
N LEU A 20 14.11 7.86 24.62
CA LEU A 20 12.74 7.49 24.24
C LEU A 20 11.72 7.90 25.32
N LEU A 21 11.99 7.52 26.57
CA LEU A 21 11.11 7.87 27.70
C LEU A 21 11.01 9.38 27.89
N GLY A 22 12.07 10.15 27.59
CA GLY A 22 12.09 11.61 27.60
C GLY A 22 11.04 12.24 26.67
N TYR A 23 10.76 11.61 25.52
CA TYR A 23 9.73 12.05 24.57
C TYR A 23 8.33 11.54 24.91
N PHE A 24 8.19 10.52 25.74
CA PHE A 24 6.88 10.01 26.17
C PHE A 24 6.29 10.86 27.30
N SER A 25 5.02 11.22 27.12
CA SER A 25 4.17 11.79 28.16
C SER A 25 3.97 10.82 29.32
N ARG A 26 3.46 11.34 30.45
CA ARG A 26 3.13 10.52 31.62
C ARG A 26 2.12 9.40 31.31
N ALA A 27 1.13 9.70 30.45
CA ALA A 27 0.14 8.73 30.01
C ALA A 27 0.79 7.61 29.21
N GLU A 28 1.67 7.94 28.25
CA GLU A 28 2.37 6.96 27.43
C GLU A 28 3.33 6.09 28.23
N ARG A 29 4.03 6.66 29.23
CA ARG A 29 4.86 5.87 30.15
C ARG A 29 4.04 4.87 30.98
N THR A 30 2.79 5.21 31.29
CA THR A 30 1.84 4.32 31.99
C THR A 30 1.34 3.23 31.04
N ALA A 31 0.93 3.62 29.82
CA ALA A 31 0.58 2.71 28.74
C ALA A 31 1.72 1.73 28.41
N LEU A 32 2.97 2.18 28.49
CA LEU A 32 4.15 1.35 28.26
C LEU A 32 4.25 0.22 29.31
N GLN A 33 3.93 0.50 30.58
CA GLN A 33 3.90 -0.56 31.61
C GLN A 33 2.79 -1.58 31.32
N LEU A 34 1.63 -1.13 30.84
CA LEU A 34 0.54 -2.03 30.44
C LEU A 34 0.94 -2.91 29.24
N LEU A 35 1.64 -2.35 28.24
CA LEU A 35 2.17 -3.13 27.12
C LEU A 35 3.18 -4.18 27.60
N ILE A 36 4.12 -3.80 28.46
CA ILE A 36 5.10 -4.72 29.05
C ILE A 36 4.37 -5.87 29.76
N GLN A 37 3.34 -5.57 30.55
CA GLN A 37 2.54 -6.60 31.23
C GLN A 37 1.84 -7.52 30.23
N ARG A 38 1.22 -6.98 29.16
CA ARG A 38 0.58 -7.79 28.10
C ARG A 38 1.57 -8.74 27.42
N LEU A 39 2.77 -8.25 27.10
CA LEU A 39 3.82 -9.05 26.47
C LEU A 39 4.30 -10.18 27.39
N ILE A 40 4.52 -9.89 28.68
CA ILE A 40 4.92 -10.89 29.69
C ILE A 40 3.83 -11.95 29.85
N VAL A 41 2.55 -11.56 29.94
CA VAL A 41 1.43 -12.50 30.04
C VAL A 41 1.32 -13.35 28.78
N ALA A 42 1.42 -12.76 27.59
CA ALA A 42 1.36 -13.49 26.32
C ALA A 42 2.52 -14.50 26.16
N ALA A 43 3.71 -14.18 26.68
CA ALA A 43 4.84 -15.11 26.71
C ALA A 43 4.65 -16.27 27.71
N GLY A 44 3.65 -16.19 28.61
CA GLY A 44 3.45 -17.16 29.69
C GLY A 44 4.34 -16.93 30.90
N GLY A 45 4.76 -15.67 31.13
CA GLY A 45 5.57 -15.25 32.26
C GLY A 45 6.94 -14.69 31.85
N ILE A 46 7.58 -13.97 32.78
CA ILE A 46 8.86 -13.29 32.54
C ILE A 46 9.98 -14.28 32.23
N GLU A 47 9.96 -15.46 32.85
CA GLU A 47 10.91 -16.56 32.62
C GLU A 47 10.96 -17.03 31.15
N ARG A 48 9.86 -16.86 30.40
CA ARG A 48 9.73 -17.30 29.00
C ARG A 48 9.93 -16.17 27.99
N ILE A 49 10.10 -14.93 28.45
CA ILE A 49 10.12 -13.75 27.57
C ILE A 49 11.30 -13.79 26.59
N SER A 50 12.44 -14.38 26.98
CA SER A 50 13.67 -14.44 26.17
C SER A 50 13.53 -15.30 24.90
N ALA A 51 12.66 -16.31 24.94
CA ALA A 51 12.35 -17.15 23.79
C ALA A 51 11.17 -16.60 22.95
N PHE A 52 10.44 -15.62 23.47
CA PHE A 52 9.27 -15.05 22.82
C PHE A 52 9.70 -14.16 21.64
N LYS A 53 9.11 -14.37 20.46
CA LYS A 53 9.38 -13.57 19.27
C LYS A 53 8.15 -12.75 18.87
N VAL A 54 8.31 -11.44 18.81
CA VAL A 54 7.25 -10.47 18.53
C VAL A 54 7.47 -9.85 17.16
N LEU A 55 6.48 -9.93 16.28
CA LEU A 55 6.46 -9.26 14.98
C LEU A 55 5.78 -7.90 15.08
N VAL A 56 6.37 -6.89 14.44
CA VAL A 56 5.71 -5.63 14.09
C VAL A 56 5.97 -5.31 12.62
N THR A 57 4.94 -4.82 11.93
CA THR A 57 5.08 -4.36 10.54
C THR A 57 5.46 -2.89 10.52
N PHE A 58 6.43 -2.52 9.69
CA PHE A 58 6.87 -1.15 9.55
C PHE A 58 7.00 -0.74 8.09
N GLY A 59 6.10 0.14 7.66
CA GLY A 59 6.04 0.65 6.27
C GLY A 59 6.71 2.00 6.07
N GLY A 60 7.36 2.56 7.10
CA GLY A 60 7.96 3.90 7.03
C GLY A 60 6.98 5.05 7.23
N GLY A 61 5.76 4.77 7.70
CA GLY A 61 4.76 5.78 8.04
C GLY A 61 4.85 6.25 9.51
N LYS A 62 4.30 7.43 9.87
CA LYS A 62 4.40 8.03 11.21
C LYS A 62 3.83 7.11 12.30
N ASP A 63 2.67 6.49 12.06
CA ASP A 63 1.99 5.70 13.09
C ASP A 63 2.72 4.36 13.29
N SER A 64 3.21 3.79 12.19
CA SER A 64 4.06 2.59 12.24
C SER A 64 5.43 2.88 12.87
N ALA A 65 6.00 4.08 12.69
CA ALA A 65 7.25 4.51 13.31
C ALA A 65 7.08 4.69 14.82
N TYR A 66 5.99 5.33 15.23
CA TYR A 66 5.63 5.46 16.63
C TYR A 66 5.39 4.08 17.28
N THR A 67 4.62 3.21 16.62
CA THR A 67 4.35 1.83 17.09
C THR A 67 5.64 1.07 17.34
N LEU A 68 6.59 1.17 16.40
CA LEU A 68 7.90 0.54 16.52
C LEU A 68 8.71 1.16 17.68
N ALA A 69 8.71 2.48 17.83
CA ALA A 69 9.40 3.16 18.93
C ALA A 69 8.83 2.76 20.31
N PHE A 70 7.51 2.64 20.41
CA PHE A 70 6.83 2.22 21.63
C PHE A 70 7.12 0.76 22.00
N LEU A 71 7.11 -0.13 20.99
CA LEU A 71 7.48 -1.53 21.19
C LEU A 71 8.97 -1.69 21.54
N ARG A 72 9.86 -0.90 20.93
CA ARG A 72 11.28 -0.85 21.27
C ARG A 72 11.49 -0.38 22.72
N ALA A 73 10.77 0.65 23.17
CA ALA A 73 10.81 1.09 24.56
C ALA A 73 10.39 -0.02 25.53
N ALA A 74 9.41 -0.86 25.15
CA ALA A 74 9.00 -2.01 25.96
C ALA A 74 10.10 -3.07 26.02
N GLN A 75 10.71 -3.41 24.87
CA GLN A 75 11.81 -4.37 24.77
C GLN A 75 12.99 -3.97 25.67
N LEU A 76 13.43 -2.72 25.56
CA LEU A 76 14.54 -2.17 26.33
C LEU A 76 14.20 -2.05 27.82
N SER A 77 12.97 -1.67 28.16
CA SER A 77 12.52 -1.60 29.56
C SER A 77 12.54 -2.96 30.25
N ILE A 78 12.18 -4.04 29.54
CA ILE A 78 12.26 -5.41 30.06
C ILE A 78 13.72 -5.82 30.23
N ALA A 79 14.57 -5.54 29.23
CA ALA A 79 16.00 -5.86 29.28
C ALA A 79 16.73 -5.21 30.47
N CYS A 80 16.30 -4.02 30.90
CA CYS A 80 16.87 -3.36 32.07
C CYS A 80 16.48 -3.99 33.42
N ARG A 81 15.43 -4.82 33.46
CA ARG A 81 14.83 -5.35 34.71
C ARG A 81 14.83 -6.87 34.80
N SER A 82 15.29 -7.56 33.76
CA SER A 82 15.22 -9.00 33.60
C SER A 82 16.49 -9.51 32.92
N PRO A 83 16.94 -10.76 33.19
CA PRO A 83 18.09 -11.37 32.51
C PRO A 83 17.95 -11.45 30.98
N GLY A 84 16.72 -11.35 30.46
CA GLY A 84 16.44 -11.33 29.03
C GLY A 84 15.17 -10.57 28.68
N THR A 85 14.99 -10.33 27.38
CA THR A 85 13.82 -9.68 26.78
C THR A 85 13.42 -10.43 25.52
N PHE A 86 12.25 -10.13 24.97
CA PHE A 86 11.75 -10.77 23.75
C PHE A 86 12.59 -10.40 22.52
N ASN A 87 12.56 -11.29 21.53
CA ASN A 87 13.15 -11.05 20.21
C ASN A 87 12.17 -10.25 19.36
N LEU A 88 12.63 -9.17 18.76
CA LEU A 88 11.81 -8.28 17.94
C LEU A 88 12.07 -8.57 16.46
N ARG A 89 11.02 -8.90 15.72
CA ARG A 89 11.04 -8.93 14.25
C ARG A 89 10.34 -7.70 13.72
N VAL A 90 11.02 -6.93 12.88
CA VAL A 90 10.42 -5.82 12.13
C VAL A 90 10.35 -6.23 10.67
N ALA A 91 9.15 -6.23 10.08
CA ALA A 91 8.97 -6.58 8.67
C ALA A 91 8.48 -5.39 7.86
N THR A 92 9.14 -5.15 6.73
CA THR A 92 8.80 -4.11 5.75
C THR A 92 8.42 -4.78 4.44
N ARG A 93 7.28 -4.39 3.86
CA ARG A 93 6.89 -4.83 2.53
C ARG A 93 7.42 -3.83 1.50
N ARG A 94 8.30 -4.26 0.60
CA ARG A 94 8.76 -3.44 -0.52
C ARG A 94 7.69 -3.39 -1.62
N HIS A 95 7.40 -2.19 -2.11
CA HIS A 95 6.53 -1.95 -3.26
C HIS A 95 6.94 -0.66 -3.97
N VAL A 96 6.47 -0.43 -5.19
CA VAL A 96 6.83 0.72 -6.03
C VAL A 96 6.56 2.07 -5.34
N GLY A 97 5.45 2.17 -4.61
CA GLY A 97 5.11 3.38 -3.85
C GLY A 97 6.09 3.75 -2.71
N MET A 98 7.05 2.90 -2.36
CA MET A 98 8.07 3.23 -1.34
C MET A 98 9.20 4.05 -1.97
N THR A 99 9.00 5.37 -2.01
CA THR A 99 9.98 6.34 -2.52
C THR A 99 11.30 6.28 -1.73
N PRO A 100 12.40 6.83 -2.28
CA PRO A 100 13.65 6.99 -1.53
C PRO A 100 13.46 7.73 -0.19
N ALA A 101 12.52 8.68 -0.12
CA ALA A 101 12.20 9.37 1.12
C ALA A 101 11.59 8.43 2.18
N VAL A 102 10.70 7.51 1.77
CA VAL A 102 10.12 6.47 2.65
C VAL A 102 11.20 5.51 3.14
N MET A 103 12.07 5.02 2.25
CA MET A 103 13.19 4.17 2.65
C MET A 103 14.16 4.89 3.59
N GLY A 104 14.41 6.18 3.36
CA GLY A 104 15.18 7.04 4.25
C GLY A 104 14.54 7.19 5.63
N ASN A 105 13.20 7.32 5.73
CA ASN A 105 12.48 7.35 7.01
C ASN A 105 12.64 6.02 7.77
N ILE A 106 12.58 4.89 7.06
CA ILE A 106 12.78 3.57 7.67
C ILE A 106 14.18 3.47 8.24
N ASN A 107 15.19 3.80 7.44
CA ASN A 107 16.59 3.76 7.87
C ASN A 107 16.87 4.68 9.07
N ARG A 108 16.38 5.93 9.04
CA ARG A 108 16.52 6.87 10.17
C ARG A 108 15.86 6.36 11.43
N THR A 109 14.66 5.78 11.31
CA THR A 109 13.94 5.18 12.45
C THR A 109 14.73 4.00 13.03
N TYR A 110 15.24 3.10 12.20
CA TYR A 110 16.04 1.95 12.64
C TYR A 110 17.34 2.38 13.33
N SER A 111 18.00 3.41 12.78
CA SER A 111 19.22 4.00 13.34
C SER A 111 18.94 4.66 14.69
N ALA A 112 17.89 5.49 14.80
CA ALA A 112 17.52 6.19 16.03
C ALA A 112 17.12 5.24 17.17
N LEU A 113 16.48 4.12 16.81
CA LEU A 113 16.07 3.06 17.75
C LEU A 113 17.17 2.03 18.02
N PHE A 114 18.33 2.20 17.38
CA PHE A 114 19.51 1.36 17.54
C PHE A 114 19.18 -0.11 17.32
N LEU A 115 18.57 -0.42 16.16
CA LEU A 115 18.10 -1.76 15.80
C LEU A 115 19.18 -2.60 15.10
N TYR A 116 20.05 -1.98 14.30
CA TYR A 116 21.12 -2.68 13.56
C TYR A 116 22.08 -3.43 14.47
N ASP A 117 22.42 -2.83 15.62
CA ASP A 117 23.42 -3.37 16.54
C ASP A 117 22.79 -4.10 17.75
N ASP A 118 21.55 -4.54 17.65
CA ASP A 118 20.91 -5.37 18.68
C ASP A 118 20.65 -6.79 18.17
N PRO A 119 21.37 -7.81 18.68
CA PRO A 119 21.25 -9.18 18.20
C PRO A 119 19.87 -9.82 18.48
N ARG A 120 19.04 -9.17 19.29
CA ARG A 120 17.66 -9.60 19.58
C ARG A 120 16.66 -9.02 18.57
N VAL A 121 17.12 -8.26 17.59
CA VAL A 121 16.30 -7.61 16.58
C VAL A 121 16.60 -8.20 15.19
N GLU A 122 15.56 -8.62 14.49
CA GLU A 122 15.60 -9.07 13.11
C GLU A 122 14.82 -8.09 12.23
N MET A 123 15.44 -7.52 11.22
CA MET A 123 14.80 -6.59 10.30
C MET A 123 14.70 -7.25 8.92
N LEU A 124 13.49 -7.38 8.40
CA LEU A 124 13.20 -8.07 7.16
C LEU A 124 12.59 -7.12 6.13
N VAL A 125 13.01 -7.27 4.88
CA VAL A 125 12.34 -6.72 3.70
C VAL A 125 11.76 -7.87 2.90
N ILE A 126 10.48 -7.76 2.55
CA ILE A 126 9.78 -8.69 1.69
C ILE A 126 9.44 -7.98 0.39
N ASP A 127 9.99 -8.48 -0.71
CA ASP A 127 9.85 -7.94 -2.06
C ASP A 127 9.44 -9.09 -2.98
N ASN A 128 8.21 -9.05 -3.49
CA ASN A 128 7.62 -10.16 -4.24
C ASN A 128 7.78 -11.48 -3.44
N GLN A 129 8.51 -12.45 -3.98
CA GLN A 129 8.78 -13.74 -3.33
C GLN A 129 10.04 -13.73 -2.45
N TYR A 130 10.84 -12.68 -2.50
CA TYR A 130 12.10 -12.59 -1.76
C TYR A 130 11.84 -12.10 -0.34
N THR A 131 12.43 -12.80 0.64
CA THR A 131 12.50 -12.37 2.02
C THR A 131 13.98 -12.24 2.38
N GLN A 132 14.40 -11.04 2.74
CA GLN A 132 15.81 -10.67 2.92
C GLN A 132 15.97 -9.84 4.19
N ALA A 133 17.20 -9.74 4.70
CA ALA A 133 17.53 -8.76 5.72
C ALA A 133 17.32 -7.34 5.17
N PHE A 134 16.89 -6.42 6.03
CA PHE A 134 16.77 -5.01 5.64
C PHE A 134 18.15 -4.41 5.40
N GLU A 135 18.33 -3.83 4.22
CA GLU A 135 19.44 -2.95 3.89
C GLU A 135 18.87 -1.63 3.34
N PRO A 136 19.35 -0.45 3.77
CA PRO A 136 18.81 0.84 3.33
C PRO A 136 18.81 1.01 1.80
N ASP A 137 19.88 0.52 1.16
CA ASP A 137 20.15 0.68 -0.26
C ASP A 137 19.69 -0.54 -1.08
N LEU A 138 18.91 -1.45 -0.48
CA LEU A 138 18.41 -2.63 -1.18
C LEU A 138 17.55 -2.20 -2.39
N PRO A 139 17.97 -2.52 -3.63
CA PRO A 139 17.22 -2.13 -4.80
C PRO A 139 15.90 -2.89 -4.87
N PHE A 140 14.87 -2.25 -5.42
CA PHE A 140 13.60 -2.93 -5.67
C PHE A 140 13.79 -3.97 -6.79
N SER A 141 13.37 -5.21 -6.53
CA SER A 141 13.65 -6.35 -7.39
C SER A 141 13.05 -6.17 -8.79
N SER A 142 13.72 -6.69 -9.81
CA SER A 142 13.18 -6.69 -11.18
C SER A 142 11.86 -7.44 -11.27
N ALA A 143 11.74 -8.57 -10.56
CA ALA A 143 10.50 -9.36 -10.53
C ALA A 143 9.35 -8.60 -9.85
N GLY A 144 9.62 -7.90 -8.75
CA GLY A 144 8.64 -7.03 -8.08
C GLY A 144 8.22 -5.87 -8.97
N ARG A 145 9.15 -5.23 -9.68
CA ARG A 145 8.85 -4.16 -10.66
C ARG A 145 7.97 -4.65 -11.79
N GLU A 146 8.31 -5.76 -12.42
CA GLU A 146 7.55 -6.30 -13.55
C GLU A 146 6.14 -6.71 -13.12
N GLN A 147 6.01 -7.38 -11.97
CA GLN A 147 4.71 -7.74 -11.41
C GLN A 147 3.85 -6.49 -11.15
N ASN A 148 4.39 -5.49 -10.45
CA ASN A 148 3.64 -4.26 -10.15
C ASN A 148 3.24 -3.52 -11.43
N ARG A 149 4.14 -3.45 -12.42
CA ARG A 149 3.87 -2.84 -13.73
C ARG A 149 2.72 -3.54 -14.42
N MET A 150 2.76 -4.87 -14.51
CA MET A 150 1.73 -5.67 -15.15
C MET A 150 0.37 -5.50 -14.45
N GLU A 151 0.34 -5.53 -13.11
CA GLU A 151 -0.88 -5.37 -12.33
C GLU A 151 -1.51 -3.98 -12.52
N VAL A 152 -0.69 -2.92 -12.55
CA VAL A 152 -1.14 -1.54 -12.81
C VAL A 152 -1.71 -1.42 -14.22
N LEU A 153 -1.04 -1.99 -15.23
CA LEU A 153 -1.50 -1.91 -16.62
C LEU A 153 -2.83 -2.65 -16.83
N LEU A 154 -2.92 -3.90 -16.38
CA LEU A 154 -4.15 -4.68 -16.49
C LEU A 154 -5.28 -4.04 -15.67
N GLY A 155 -4.99 -3.63 -14.44
CA GLY A 155 -5.98 -3.00 -13.56
C GLY A 155 -6.45 -1.65 -14.09
N GLY A 156 -5.55 -0.84 -14.63
CA GLY A 156 -5.85 0.45 -15.25
C GLY A 156 -6.67 0.30 -16.52
N HIS A 157 -6.32 -0.64 -17.40
CA HIS A 157 -7.15 -0.92 -18.57
C HIS A 157 -8.54 -1.43 -18.17
N LEU A 158 -8.67 -2.39 -17.23
CA LEU A 158 -9.99 -2.89 -16.83
C LEU A 158 -10.86 -1.85 -16.14
N SER A 159 -10.25 -0.90 -15.43
CA SER A 159 -10.96 0.11 -14.64
C SER A 159 -11.08 1.47 -15.30
N ALA A 160 -10.60 1.62 -16.54
CA ALA A 160 -10.47 2.88 -17.24
C ALA A 160 -9.72 3.95 -16.45
N GLY A 161 -8.60 3.55 -15.87
CA GLY A 161 -7.72 4.43 -15.12
C GLY A 161 -8.27 4.89 -13.78
N ASP A 162 -9.26 4.20 -13.18
CA ASP A 162 -9.68 4.49 -11.80
C ASP A 162 -8.46 4.36 -10.90
N ALA A 163 -8.01 5.50 -10.36
CA ALA A 163 -6.68 5.58 -9.80
C ALA A 163 -6.48 4.66 -8.59
N ARG A 164 -7.52 4.45 -7.78
CA ARG A 164 -7.42 3.53 -6.65
C ARG A 164 -7.35 2.08 -7.11
N THR A 165 -8.20 1.69 -8.05
CA THR A 165 -8.17 0.35 -8.62
C THR A 165 -6.83 0.04 -9.27
N THR A 166 -6.28 1.05 -9.95
CA THR A 166 -5.03 0.97 -10.71
C THR A 166 -3.81 0.85 -9.80
N PHE A 167 -3.70 1.68 -8.76
CA PHE A 167 -2.47 1.78 -7.96
C PHE A 167 -2.55 1.15 -6.56
N CYS A 168 -3.75 0.87 -6.02
CA CYS A 168 -3.90 0.52 -4.60
C CYS A 168 -4.41 -0.89 -4.32
N ASN A 169 -5.28 -1.44 -5.18
CA ASN A 169 -5.99 -2.69 -4.88
C ASN A 169 -5.03 -3.87 -4.62
N THR A 170 -4.00 -3.98 -5.45
CA THR A 170 -3.01 -5.06 -5.32
C THR A 170 -2.21 -4.98 -4.03
N CYS A 171 -2.00 -3.77 -3.49
CA CYS A 171 -1.27 -3.63 -2.24
C CYS A 171 -2.05 -4.21 -1.07
N TYR A 172 -3.35 -3.96 -0.98
CA TYR A 172 -4.16 -4.53 0.09
C TYR A 172 -4.24 -6.05 0.01
N LEU A 173 -4.41 -6.58 -1.21
CA LEU A 173 -4.51 -8.03 -1.40
C LEU A 173 -3.18 -8.75 -1.17
N GLY A 174 -2.06 -8.12 -1.52
CA GLY A 174 -0.73 -8.65 -1.21
C GLY A 174 -0.32 -8.56 0.26
N LEU A 175 -1.13 -7.93 1.13
CA LEU A 175 -0.84 -7.86 2.58
C LEU A 175 -0.87 -9.25 3.22
N ALA A 176 -1.76 -10.14 2.78
CA ALA A 176 -1.85 -11.50 3.33
C ALA A 176 -0.60 -12.32 3.03
N GLU A 177 -0.08 -12.22 1.80
CA GLU A 177 1.16 -12.88 1.41
C GLU A 177 2.34 -12.31 2.20
N PHE A 178 2.43 -10.98 2.32
CA PHE A 178 3.46 -10.31 3.10
C PHE A 178 3.45 -10.77 4.57
N LEU A 179 2.29 -10.69 5.23
CA LEU A 179 2.14 -11.10 6.62
C LEU A 179 2.41 -12.61 6.77
N GLY A 180 1.92 -13.44 5.86
CA GLY A 180 2.19 -14.88 5.85
C GLY A 180 3.69 -15.20 5.78
N ARG A 181 4.44 -14.53 4.91
CA ARG A 181 5.90 -14.65 4.81
C ARG A 181 6.59 -14.17 6.09
N ALA A 182 6.23 -12.99 6.59
CA ALA A 182 6.81 -12.42 7.81
C ALA A 182 6.55 -13.30 9.06
N LEU A 183 5.36 -13.89 9.15
CA LEU A 183 4.94 -14.77 10.24
C LEU A 183 5.65 -16.12 10.22
N SER A 184 5.85 -16.70 9.04
CA SER A 184 6.42 -18.05 8.86
C SER A 184 7.94 -18.06 8.68
N TRP A 185 8.58 -16.91 8.46
CA TRP A 185 10.01 -16.82 8.24
C TRP A 185 10.84 -17.42 9.40
N GLY A 186 11.80 -18.29 9.06
CA GLY A 186 12.61 -19.02 10.03
C GLY A 186 11.78 -19.89 10.97
N SER A 187 11.95 -19.71 12.28
CA SER A 187 11.18 -20.41 13.31
C SER A 187 9.74 -19.88 13.52
N GLY A 188 9.31 -18.92 12.69
CA GLY A 188 8.11 -18.13 12.90
C GLY A 188 8.12 -17.26 14.17
N VAL A 189 6.99 -16.62 14.47
CA VAL A 189 6.79 -15.67 15.59
C VAL A 189 5.72 -16.16 16.57
N ASP A 190 5.76 -15.66 17.79
CA ASP A 190 4.80 -16.01 18.86
C ASP A 190 3.68 -14.97 19.00
N ALA A 191 3.95 -13.72 18.64
CA ALA A 191 2.95 -12.66 18.66
C ALA A 191 3.15 -11.64 17.53
N VAL A 192 2.06 -10.95 17.18
CA VAL A 192 2.04 -9.79 16.30
C VAL A 192 1.52 -8.59 17.10
N VAL A 193 2.25 -7.49 17.05
CA VAL A 193 1.84 -6.21 17.62
C VAL A 193 1.36 -5.29 16.50
N SER A 194 0.18 -4.69 16.68
CA SER A 194 -0.37 -3.67 15.77
C SER A 194 -0.80 -2.42 16.53
N GLY A 195 -0.44 -1.27 15.96
CA GLY A 195 -0.86 0.06 16.38
C GLY A 195 -2.12 0.58 15.70
N ASP A 196 -2.69 -0.17 14.75
CA ASP A 196 -3.87 0.26 13.97
C ASP A 196 -5.05 0.52 14.90
N SER A 197 -5.73 1.64 14.72
CA SER A 197 -6.84 2.01 15.58
C SER A 197 -7.97 0.97 15.55
N ARG A 198 -8.72 0.81 16.65
CA ARG A 198 -9.91 -0.07 16.67
C ARG A 198 -10.91 0.27 15.57
N ARG A 199 -10.95 1.54 15.13
CA ARG A 199 -11.79 2.00 14.02
C ARG A 199 -11.29 1.43 12.70
N GLU A 200 -10.00 1.55 12.40
CA GLU A 200 -9.39 1.02 11.17
C GLU A 200 -9.49 -0.50 11.12
N GLN A 201 -9.16 -1.19 12.23
CA GLN A 201 -9.31 -2.64 12.32
C GLN A 201 -10.75 -3.08 12.01
N LYS A 202 -11.76 -2.42 12.59
CA LYS A 202 -13.18 -2.68 12.29
C LYS A 202 -13.53 -2.39 10.84
N GLN A 203 -13.01 -1.31 10.26
CA GLN A 203 -13.23 -0.96 8.86
C GLN A 203 -12.65 -2.03 7.93
N TYR A 204 -11.42 -2.48 8.16
CA TYR A 204 -10.80 -3.57 7.40
C TYR A 204 -11.54 -4.89 7.55
N ILE A 205 -11.92 -5.28 8.78
CA ILE A 205 -12.72 -6.50 8.99
C ILE A 205 -14.05 -6.39 8.24
N THR A 206 -14.73 -5.24 8.32
CA THR A 206 -16.00 -5.02 7.61
C THR A 206 -15.80 -5.06 6.09
N TRP A 207 -14.69 -4.54 5.59
CA TRP A 207 -14.31 -4.61 4.17
C TRP A 207 -14.14 -6.08 3.72
N ILE A 208 -13.33 -6.87 4.44
CA ILE A 208 -13.10 -8.29 4.14
C ILE A 208 -14.43 -9.07 4.21
N MET A 209 -15.26 -8.80 5.21
CA MET A 209 -16.58 -9.44 5.39
C MET A 209 -17.49 -9.23 4.18
N ARG A 210 -17.60 -7.99 3.71
CA ARG A 210 -18.45 -7.66 2.55
C ARG A 210 -17.96 -8.36 1.28
N LEU A 211 -16.65 -8.54 1.15
CA LEU A 211 -16.06 -9.29 0.05
C LEU A 211 -16.29 -10.81 0.19
N ALA A 212 -16.20 -11.34 1.41
CA ALA A 212 -16.35 -12.76 1.72
C ALA A 212 -17.78 -13.31 1.55
N GLN A 213 -18.79 -12.56 2.05
CA GLN A 213 -20.19 -12.99 2.10
C GLN A 213 -20.80 -13.35 0.74
N ARG A 214 -20.27 -12.78 -0.36
CA ARG A 214 -20.80 -12.98 -1.72
C ARG A 214 -19.93 -13.88 -2.61
N ASN A 215 -18.82 -14.40 -2.07
CA ASN A 215 -18.02 -15.44 -2.73
C ASN A 215 -18.37 -16.86 -2.20
N GLY A 216 -19.58 -17.04 -1.65
CA GLY A 216 -20.07 -18.33 -1.14
C GLY A 216 -19.64 -18.70 0.28
N GLN A 217 -18.85 -17.87 0.97
CA GLN A 217 -18.41 -18.15 2.34
C GLN A 217 -19.39 -17.57 3.38
N HIS A 218 -20.11 -18.45 4.08
CA HIS A 218 -21.11 -18.04 5.07
C HIS A 218 -20.46 -17.63 6.41
N PRO A 219 -20.81 -16.45 6.97
CA PRO A 219 -20.15 -15.87 8.14
C PRO A 219 -20.79 -16.31 9.46
N ALA A 220 -20.80 -17.60 9.80
CA ALA A 220 -21.47 -18.04 11.03
C ALA A 220 -20.73 -17.64 12.32
N HIS A 221 -19.40 -17.46 12.31
CA HIS A 221 -18.62 -17.18 13.53
C HIS A 221 -17.43 -16.24 13.29
N TRP A 222 -17.70 -14.96 13.02
CA TRP A 222 -16.62 -13.97 12.91
C TRP A 222 -16.15 -13.39 14.24
N SER A 223 -16.94 -13.52 15.31
CA SER A 223 -16.55 -13.07 16.65
C SER A 223 -15.39 -13.87 17.25
N SER A 224 -15.01 -15.00 16.65
CA SER A 224 -13.94 -15.90 17.11
C SER A 224 -12.83 -16.15 16.07
N GLN A 225 -12.77 -15.38 14.97
CA GLN A 225 -11.75 -15.55 13.94
C GLN A 225 -10.35 -15.23 14.49
N THR A 226 -9.42 -16.18 14.36
CA THR A 226 -8.00 -15.95 14.65
C THR A 226 -7.35 -15.15 13.52
N LEU A 227 -6.20 -14.52 13.77
CA LEU A 227 -5.40 -13.82 12.74
C LEU A 227 -5.21 -14.67 11.48
N SER A 228 -4.97 -15.98 11.65
CA SER A 228 -4.83 -16.92 10.54
C SER A 228 -6.09 -17.06 9.69
N GLY A 229 -7.28 -17.00 10.29
CA GLY A 229 -8.55 -17.05 9.55
C GLY A 229 -8.74 -15.84 8.65
N VAL A 230 -8.44 -14.65 9.18
CA VAL A 230 -8.49 -13.39 8.44
C VAL A 230 -7.49 -13.40 7.26
N LEU A 231 -6.24 -13.82 7.48
CA LEU A 231 -5.24 -13.90 6.42
C LEU A 231 -5.64 -14.86 5.30
N LYS A 232 -6.22 -16.03 5.64
CA LYS A 232 -6.73 -16.99 4.65
C LYS A 232 -7.88 -16.41 3.82
N MET A 233 -8.74 -15.60 4.44
CA MET A 233 -9.83 -14.92 3.74
C MET A 233 -9.31 -13.88 2.75
N ILE A 234 -8.35 -13.04 3.16
CA ILE A 234 -7.71 -12.07 2.28
C ILE A 234 -7.01 -12.78 1.12
N ASP A 235 -6.28 -13.88 1.39
CA ASP A 235 -5.63 -14.67 0.34
C ASP A 235 -6.65 -15.23 -0.67
N THR A 236 -7.79 -15.74 -0.19
CA THR A 236 -8.87 -16.24 -1.06
C THR A 236 -9.44 -15.13 -1.95
N ILE A 237 -9.68 -13.93 -1.39
CA ILE A 237 -10.12 -12.76 -2.16
C ILE A 237 -9.03 -12.35 -3.17
N GLY A 238 -7.77 -12.36 -2.76
CA GLY A 238 -6.62 -12.09 -3.61
C GLY A 238 -6.56 -13.06 -4.80
N GLN A 239 -6.77 -14.36 -4.58
CA GLN A 239 -6.82 -15.35 -5.66
C GLN A 239 -7.89 -15.01 -6.69
N ALA A 240 -9.11 -14.72 -6.22
CA ALA A 240 -10.22 -14.38 -7.09
C ALA A 240 -9.93 -13.10 -7.90
N TYR A 241 -9.32 -12.09 -7.27
CA TYR A 241 -8.92 -10.85 -7.93
C TYR A 241 -7.85 -11.09 -9.00
N TYR A 242 -6.79 -11.80 -8.69
CA TYR A 242 -5.73 -12.10 -9.67
C TYR A 242 -6.23 -12.99 -10.80
N HIS A 243 -7.17 -13.90 -10.53
CA HIS A 243 -7.81 -14.69 -11.56
C HIS A 243 -8.64 -13.81 -12.52
N GLU A 244 -9.39 -12.84 -11.99
CA GLU A 244 -10.12 -11.85 -12.80
C GLU A 244 -9.15 -10.98 -13.61
N LEU A 245 -7.99 -10.61 -13.04
CA LEU A 245 -6.97 -9.79 -13.68
C LEU A 245 -6.22 -10.52 -14.81
N TYR A 246 -5.72 -11.73 -14.54
CA TYR A 246 -4.85 -12.49 -15.45
C TYR A 246 -5.58 -13.49 -16.36
N GLY A 247 -6.80 -13.93 -16.02
CA GLY A 247 -7.53 -14.97 -16.76
C GLY A 247 -7.02 -16.40 -16.51
N GLU A 248 -7.69 -17.40 -17.12
CA GLU A 248 -7.25 -18.80 -17.06
C GLU A 248 -5.94 -19.03 -17.82
N GLY A 249 -4.92 -19.59 -17.14
CA GLY A 249 -3.63 -19.86 -17.77
C GLY A 249 -2.72 -18.64 -17.95
N GLY A 250 -3.11 -17.47 -17.42
CA GLY A 250 -2.26 -16.28 -17.42
C GLY A 250 -0.94 -16.51 -16.65
N GLU A 251 0.14 -15.90 -17.15
CA GLU A 251 1.46 -15.84 -16.50
C GLU A 251 1.45 -14.93 -15.26
N GLY A 252 0.41 -15.05 -14.42
CA GLY A 252 0.45 -14.47 -13.08
C GLY A 252 1.53 -15.18 -12.27
N PRO A 253 2.29 -14.48 -11.42
CA PRO A 253 3.34 -15.10 -10.63
C PRO A 253 2.71 -16.13 -9.69
N ARG A 254 2.81 -17.40 -10.07
CA ARG A 254 2.66 -18.54 -9.16
C ARG A 254 3.90 -18.57 -8.26
N GLY A 255 4.13 -17.49 -7.52
CA GLY A 255 5.16 -17.47 -6.49
C GLY A 255 4.90 -18.63 -5.55
N SER A 256 5.90 -19.47 -5.32
CA SER A 256 5.81 -20.58 -4.37
C SER A 256 5.33 -20.00 -3.04
N ARG A 257 4.08 -20.33 -2.68
CA ARG A 257 3.43 -19.78 -1.51
C ARG A 257 4.09 -20.32 -0.26
N PRO A 258 4.21 -19.53 0.81
CA PRO A 258 4.63 -20.06 2.09
C PRO A 258 3.68 -21.21 2.45
N ALA A 259 4.25 -22.39 2.69
CA ALA A 259 3.49 -23.49 3.25
C ALA A 259 2.82 -23.00 4.53
N ALA A 260 1.52 -23.30 4.68
CA ALA A 260 0.75 -22.97 5.86
C ALA A 260 1.56 -23.33 7.12
N TYR A 261 1.84 -22.32 7.96
CA TYR A 261 2.38 -22.41 9.32
C TYR A 261 3.13 -23.71 9.65
N SER A 262 4.25 -24.02 8.98
CA SER A 262 5.04 -25.17 9.39
C SER A 262 5.98 -24.77 10.53
N GLY A 263 5.64 -25.15 11.76
CA GLY A 263 6.63 -25.26 12.84
C GLY A 263 6.15 -25.01 14.27
N LYS A 264 5.11 -24.20 14.49
CA LYS A 264 4.58 -23.92 15.84
C LYS A 264 3.14 -24.43 15.98
N ALA A 265 2.88 -25.15 17.08
CA ALA A 265 1.59 -25.79 17.36
C ALA A 265 0.44 -24.81 17.68
N SER A 266 0.77 -23.53 17.95
CA SER A 266 -0.21 -22.49 18.29
C SER A 266 -0.10 -21.30 17.34
N ALA A 267 -1.24 -20.70 17.01
CA ALA A 267 -1.29 -19.49 16.22
C ALA A 267 -0.66 -18.30 17.00
N PRO A 268 0.02 -17.36 16.32
CA PRO A 268 0.59 -16.19 16.97
C PRO A 268 -0.50 -15.37 17.70
N ALA A 269 -0.19 -14.90 18.91
CA ALA A 269 -1.06 -14.00 19.66
C ALA A 269 -1.13 -12.62 18.98
N PHE A 270 -2.32 -12.02 18.91
CA PHE A 270 -2.48 -10.65 18.40
C PHE A 270 -2.57 -9.67 19.55
N ILE A 271 -1.61 -8.75 19.65
CA ILE A 271 -1.49 -7.77 20.72
C ILE A 271 -1.72 -6.37 20.14
N THR A 272 -2.86 -5.78 20.45
CA THR A 272 -3.13 -4.39 20.06
C THR A 272 -2.56 -3.41 21.07
N ILE A 273 -2.03 -2.28 20.58
CA ILE A 273 -1.66 -1.11 21.41
C ILE A 273 -2.59 0.08 21.19
N ALA A 274 -3.60 -0.06 20.34
CA ALA A 274 -4.51 1.01 19.96
C ALA A 274 -5.44 1.49 21.08
N ASP A 275 -5.63 0.68 22.12
CA ASP A 275 -6.35 1.07 23.33
C ASP A 275 -5.43 1.66 24.41
N LEU A 276 -4.12 1.57 24.20
CA LEU A 276 -3.12 2.12 25.10
C LEU A 276 -2.67 3.52 24.66
N ILE A 277 -2.81 3.85 23.37
CA ILE A 277 -2.19 5.02 22.76
C ILE A 277 -3.17 5.71 21.80
N SER A 278 -3.10 7.04 21.73
CA SER A 278 -3.80 7.86 20.75
C SER A 278 -2.97 7.99 19.47
N CYS A 279 -3.57 7.81 18.30
CA CYS A 279 -2.88 7.86 16.99
C CYS A 279 -2.80 9.30 16.41
N LYS A 280 -2.96 10.34 17.24
CA LYS A 280 -2.91 11.73 16.74
C LYS A 280 -1.46 12.16 16.54
N ALA A 281 -1.11 12.51 15.30
CA ALA A 281 0.25 12.92 14.92
C ALA A 281 0.77 14.10 15.74
N ASP A 282 -0.10 15.04 16.12
CA ASP A 282 0.26 16.21 16.91
C ASP A 282 0.73 15.85 18.33
N GLU A 283 0.22 14.76 18.90
CA GLU A 283 0.62 14.30 20.24
C GLU A 283 2.03 13.71 20.24
N HIS A 284 2.52 13.28 19.06
CA HIS A 284 3.79 12.56 18.89
C HIS A 284 4.83 13.33 18.07
N TRP A 285 4.56 14.60 17.78
CA TRP A 285 5.33 15.37 16.80
C TRP A 285 6.84 15.39 17.10
N ASN A 286 7.21 15.70 18.35
CA ASN A 286 8.62 15.82 18.74
C ASN A 286 9.34 14.48 18.69
N LEU A 287 8.68 13.38 19.08
CA LEU A 287 9.26 12.03 18.94
C LEU A 287 9.55 11.74 17.46
N LEU A 288 8.58 12.02 16.59
CA LEU A 288 8.72 11.76 15.16
C LEU A 288 9.84 12.61 14.55
N THR A 289 9.81 13.93 14.72
CA THR A 289 10.73 14.82 14.00
C THR A 289 12.09 15.01 14.66
N GLU A 290 12.18 14.99 15.99
CA GLU A 290 13.44 15.26 16.69
C GLU A 290 14.19 13.99 17.07
N PHE A 291 13.47 12.96 17.54
CA PHE A 291 14.11 11.71 17.97
C PHE A 291 14.30 10.72 16.81
N LEU A 292 13.24 10.44 16.04
CA LEU A 292 13.30 9.50 14.90
C LEU A 292 13.81 10.15 13.60
N ASP A 293 13.97 11.47 13.58
CA ASP A 293 14.31 12.26 12.41
C ASP A 293 13.39 11.98 11.20
N PHE A 294 12.09 11.79 11.47
CA PHE A 294 11.07 11.52 10.46
C PHE A 294 10.87 12.75 9.57
N ARG A 295 10.91 12.53 8.25
CA ARG A 295 10.73 13.57 7.23
C ARG A 295 9.40 13.36 6.51
N PHE A 296 8.58 14.41 6.50
CA PHE A 296 7.33 14.44 5.74
C PHE A 296 7.64 14.76 4.28
N ASP A 297 7.30 13.86 3.37
CA ASP A 297 7.57 13.97 1.93
C ASP A 297 6.50 14.82 1.23
N ASP A 298 6.96 15.65 0.28
CA ASP A 298 6.14 16.53 -0.57
C ASP A 298 5.48 15.76 -1.73
N LEU A 299 5.95 14.55 -2.05
CA LEU A 299 5.36 13.65 -3.05
C LEU A 299 4.17 12.85 -2.50
N ALA A 300 4.21 12.48 -1.22
CA ALA A 300 3.25 11.61 -0.57
C ALA A 300 2.08 12.37 0.09
N PHE A 301 1.90 13.67 -0.21
CA PHE A 301 0.96 14.54 0.52
C PHE A 301 1.11 14.42 2.04
N SER A 302 2.33 14.25 2.58
CA SER A 302 2.53 14.10 4.04
C SER A 302 1.58 13.10 4.74
N PHE A 303 1.06 12.09 4.03
CA PHE A 303 0.33 10.99 4.64
C PHE A 303 1.29 9.87 4.95
N SER A 304 1.09 9.25 6.10
CA SER A 304 1.99 8.21 6.58
C SER A 304 1.23 7.23 7.46
N GLU A 305 0.26 6.58 6.84
CA GLU A 305 -0.31 5.31 7.26
C GLU A 305 0.02 4.33 6.11
N SER A 306 0.35 3.10 6.46
CA SER A 306 0.96 2.00 5.69
C SER A 306 0.43 1.65 4.28
N ASP A 307 0.16 2.60 3.38
CA ASP A 307 -0.67 2.38 2.20
C ASP A 307 -0.02 2.88 0.93
N CYS A 308 0.01 2.03 -0.09
CA CYS A 308 0.58 2.32 -1.40
C CYS A 308 -0.20 3.34 -2.24
N ALA A 309 -1.12 4.10 -1.63
CA ALA A 309 -1.82 5.17 -2.30
C ALA A 309 -0.81 6.27 -2.65
N ASN A 310 -0.70 6.60 -3.94
CA ASN A 310 0.10 7.72 -4.41
C ASN A 310 -0.84 8.85 -4.85
N PRO A 311 -1.11 9.85 -3.98
CA PRO A 311 -2.11 10.86 -4.30
C PRO A 311 -1.67 11.78 -5.44
N LEU A 312 -0.36 11.90 -5.72
CA LEU A 312 0.16 12.61 -6.91
C LEU A 312 -0.30 11.90 -8.20
N LEU A 313 -0.13 10.59 -8.29
CA LEU A 313 -0.61 9.81 -9.45
C LEU A 313 -2.13 9.79 -9.54
N MET A 314 -2.84 9.78 -8.40
CA MET A 314 -4.30 9.83 -8.40
C MET A 314 -4.84 11.17 -8.93
N ALA A 315 -4.23 12.28 -8.49
CA ALA A 315 -4.52 13.60 -9.04
C ALA A 315 -4.19 13.66 -10.53
N HIS A 316 -3.04 13.11 -10.92
CA HIS A 316 -2.59 13.08 -12.31
C HIS A 316 -3.56 12.31 -13.22
N MET A 317 -3.99 11.10 -12.81
CA MET A 317 -5.01 10.34 -13.55
C MET A 317 -6.31 11.13 -13.67
N ARG A 318 -6.76 11.81 -12.61
CA ARG A 318 -7.98 12.64 -12.68
C ARG A 318 -7.83 13.79 -13.68
N GLY A 319 -6.67 14.45 -13.70
CA GLY A 319 -6.35 15.48 -14.67
C GLY A 319 -6.34 14.95 -16.11
N LEU A 320 -5.72 13.79 -16.35
CA LEU A 320 -5.72 13.14 -17.67
C LEU A 320 -7.14 12.74 -18.11
N THR A 321 -7.96 12.19 -17.21
CA THR A 321 -9.37 11.86 -17.49
C THR A 321 -10.14 13.09 -17.96
N MET A 322 -10.06 14.20 -17.22
CA MET A 322 -10.76 15.44 -17.60
C MET A 322 -10.27 16.00 -18.93
N GLN A 323 -8.95 15.97 -19.16
CA GLN A 323 -8.35 16.48 -20.39
C GLN A 323 -8.77 15.69 -21.62
N TYR A 324 -8.72 14.36 -21.56
CA TYR A 324 -8.84 13.52 -22.75
C TYR A 324 -10.24 12.94 -22.98
N LEU A 325 -11.02 12.68 -21.92
CA LEU A 325 -12.37 12.11 -22.06
C LEU A 325 -13.47 13.16 -21.98
N HIS A 326 -13.26 14.25 -21.22
CA HIS A 326 -14.28 15.27 -20.99
C HIS A 326 -14.00 16.59 -21.69
N GLY A 327 -12.88 16.73 -22.41
CA GLY A 327 -12.53 17.97 -23.13
C GLY A 327 -12.37 19.20 -22.23
N ARG A 328 -12.15 18.99 -20.92
CA ARG A 328 -11.89 20.04 -19.93
C ARG A 328 -10.38 20.24 -19.77
N SER A 329 -9.96 21.21 -18.97
CA SER A 329 -8.51 21.37 -18.72
C SER A 329 -8.00 20.31 -17.76
N TYR A 330 -6.72 19.98 -17.85
CA TYR A 330 -6.04 19.13 -16.86
C TYR A 330 -6.16 19.72 -15.44
N ALA A 331 -6.08 21.06 -15.32
CA ALA A 331 -6.19 21.79 -14.07
C ALA A 331 -7.58 21.63 -13.41
N ASP A 332 -8.65 21.52 -14.20
CA ASP A 332 -10.00 21.27 -13.68
C ASP A 332 -10.07 19.92 -12.95
N GLY A 333 -9.48 18.87 -13.53
CA GLY A 333 -9.42 17.56 -12.89
C GLY A 333 -8.57 17.56 -11.62
N ILE A 334 -7.49 18.34 -11.60
CA ILE A 334 -6.68 18.53 -10.40
C ILE A 334 -7.49 19.23 -9.31
N ALA A 335 -8.23 20.30 -9.63
CA ALA A 335 -9.06 21.01 -8.66
C ALA A 335 -10.09 20.08 -7.99
N GLU A 336 -10.79 19.27 -8.79
CA GLU A 336 -11.74 18.27 -8.28
C GLU A 336 -11.11 17.25 -7.32
N TYR A 337 -9.91 16.77 -7.64
CA TYR A 337 -9.19 15.86 -6.77
C TYR A 337 -8.75 16.54 -5.45
N LEU A 338 -8.33 17.80 -5.51
CA LEU A 338 -7.89 18.55 -4.33
C LEU A 338 -9.04 18.84 -3.36
N GLU A 339 -10.27 19.04 -3.84
CA GLU A 339 -11.46 19.16 -2.99
C GLU A 339 -11.69 17.87 -2.17
N LEU A 340 -11.64 16.72 -2.83
CA LEU A 340 -11.71 15.42 -2.16
C LEU A 340 -10.58 15.28 -1.14
N ALA A 341 -9.34 15.50 -1.56
CA ALA A 341 -8.17 15.35 -0.70
C ALA A 341 -8.25 16.24 0.54
N ALA A 342 -8.67 17.51 0.39
CA ALA A 342 -8.86 18.42 1.51
C ALA A 342 -9.94 17.93 2.49
N SER A 343 -11.04 17.38 1.99
CA SER A 343 -12.09 16.81 2.83
C SER A 343 -11.59 15.59 3.64
N LEU A 344 -10.81 14.71 3.01
CA LEU A 344 -10.22 13.53 3.64
C LEU A 344 -9.16 13.91 4.68
N MET A 345 -8.27 14.85 4.36
CA MET A 345 -7.26 15.39 5.30
C MET A 345 -7.90 15.93 6.58
N ARG A 346 -8.97 16.73 6.45
CA ARG A 346 -9.71 17.27 7.60
C ARG A 346 -10.41 16.18 8.40
N ARG A 347 -11.03 15.21 7.73
CA ARG A 347 -11.67 14.04 8.37
C ARG A 347 -10.67 13.22 9.20
N LYS A 348 -9.44 13.13 8.72
CA LYS A 348 -8.30 12.46 9.40
C LYS A 348 -7.60 13.34 10.44
N GLN A 349 -8.15 14.52 10.74
CA GLN A 349 -7.60 15.46 11.73
C GLN A 349 -6.14 15.82 11.45
N MET A 350 -5.76 15.96 10.17
CA MET A 350 -4.43 16.44 9.84
C MET A 350 -4.22 17.88 10.31
N PRO A 351 -3.01 18.22 10.77
CA PRO A 351 -2.69 19.59 11.19
C PRO A 351 -2.91 20.56 10.03
N ALA A 352 -3.59 21.68 10.28
CA ALA A 352 -3.95 22.65 9.24
C ALA A 352 -2.74 23.11 8.41
N ARG A 353 -1.59 23.35 9.05
CA ARG A 353 -0.32 23.70 8.39
C ARG A 353 0.16 22.67 7.35
N LEU A 354 -0.10 21.37 7.58
CA LEU A 354 0.27 20.32 6.63
C LEU A 354 -0.71 20.27 5.47
N ILE A 355 -2.00 20.50 5.73
CA ILE A 355 -3.03 20.63 4.69
C ILE A 355 -2.68 21.81 3.77
N ASP A 356 -2.40 22.98 4.35
CA ASP A 356 -2.05 24.18 3.59
C ASP A 356 -0.77 23.98 2.78
N LYS A 357 0.27 23.37 3.38
CA LYS A 357 1.50 23.01 2.67
C LYS A 357 1.20 22.10 1.47
N ALA A 358 0.40 21.05 1.68
CA ALA A 358 0.05 20.08 0.63
C ALA A 358 -0.79 20.70 -0.50
N LEU A 359 -1.76 21.56 -0.20
CA LEU A 359 -2.59 22.22 -1.20
C LEU A 359 -1.84 23.33 -1.95
N SER A 360 -0.96 24.06 -1.25
CA SER A 360 -0.15 25.13 -1.85
C SER A 360 0.75 24.61 -2.98
N ALA A 361 1.09 23.32 -2.97
CA ALA A 361 1.84 22.65 -4.02
C ALA A 361 1.18 22.68 -5.41
N TYR A 362 -0.12 22.99 -5.48
CA TYR A 362 -0.92 23.09 -6.70
C TYR A 362 -1.45 24.50 -6.95
N ALA A 363 -0.95 25.50 -6.21
CA ALA A 363 -1.43 26.88 -6.33
C ALA A 363 -1.01 27.51 -7.65
N GLY A 364 -1.97 27.65 -8.58
CA GLY A 364 -1.78 28.29 -9.88
C GLY A 364 -1.21 27.37 -10.95
N GLN A 365 -1.34 27.79 -12.21
CA GLN A 365 -1.05 26.95 -13.38
C GLN A 365 0.39 26.42 -13.41
N ALA A 366 1.38 27.28 -13.16
CA ALA A 366 2.79 26.87 -13.18
C ALA A 366 3.11 25.74 -12.20
N ARG A 367 2.49 25.74 -11.00
CA ARG A 367 2.69 24.67 -10.01
C ARG A 367 1.98 23.38 -10.42
N ILE A 368 0.81 23.48 -11.05
CA ILE A 368 0.08 22.34 -11.61
C ILE A 368 0.93 21.67 -12.70
N ASP A 369 1.55 22.45 -13.59
CA ASP A 369 2.40 21.94 -14.66
C ASP A 369 3.64 21.24 -14.10
N MET A 370 4.32 21.84 -13.11
CA MET A 370 5.42 21.20 -12.39
C MET A 370 5.00 19.88 -11.74
N ARG A 371 3.77 19.81 -11.20
CA ARG A 371 3.24 18.57 -10.59
C ARG A 371 2.90 17.50 -11.64
N ARG A 372 2.49 17.89 -12.85
CA ARG A 372 2.31 16.95 -13.97
C ARG A 372 3.64 16.33 -14.40
N GLU A 373 4.69 17.15 -14.55
CA GLU A 373 6.04 16.65 -14.85
C GLU A 373 6.53 15.70 -13.77
N LEU A 374 6.35 16.07 -12.50
CA LEU A 374 6.72 15.24 -11.35
C LEU A 374 5.96 13.91 -11.32
N ALA A 375 4.66 13.93 -11.62
CA ALA A 375 3.85 12.72 -11.71
C ALA A 375 4.30 11.81 -12.86
N SER A 376 4.64 12.40 -14.01
CA SER A 376 5.15 11.67 -15.18
C SER A 376 6.49 11.01 -14.90
N SER A 377 7.44 11.75 -14.30
CA SER A 377 8.74 11.19 -13.88
C SER A 377 8.56 10.08 -12.86
N PHE A 378 7.66 10.27 -11.88
CA PHE A 378 7.38 9.25 -10.87
C PHE A 378 6.75 7.98 -11.49
N ALA A 379 5.81 8.12 -12.44
CA ALA A 379 5.22 6.99 -13.15
C ALA A 379 6.30 6.22 -13.94
N GLN A 380 7.21 6.94 -14.60
CA GLN A 380 8.29 6.34 -15.38
C GLN A 380 9.33 5.65 -14.49
N GLU A 381 9.79 6.28 -13.42
CA GLU A 381 10.83 5.71 -12.53
C GLU A 381 10.29 4.57 -11.68
N GLY A 382 9.09 4.72 -11.13
CA GLY A 382 8.47 3.74 -10.24
C GLY A 382 7.89 2.54 -11.00
N PHE A 383 7.09 2.80 -12.04
CA PHE A 383 6.30 1.78 -12.74
C PHE A 383 6.77 1.53 -14.18
N GLY A 384 7.73 2.30 -14.69
CA GLY A 384 8.14 2.25 -16.10
C GLY A 384 7.10 2.86 -17.05
N LEU A 385 6.09 3.56 -16.55
CA LEU A 385 4.92 3.97 -17.33
C LEU A 385 5.09 5.38 -17.89
N SER A 386 4.85 5.51 -19.20
CA SER A 386 4.79 6.81 -19.86
C SER A 386 3.40 7.43 -19.72
N GLU A 387 3.29 8.76 -19.84
CA GLU A 387 1.99 9.44 -19.84
C GLU A 387 1.08 8.91 -20.96
N THR A 388 1.66 8.55 -22.12
CA THR A 388 0.92 7.91 -23.21
C THR A 388 0.25 6.61 -22.79
N GLN A 389 0.94 5.75 -22.03
CA GLN A 389 0.37 4.52 -21.48
C GLN A 389 -0.70 4.82 -20.42
N LEU A 390 -0.51 5.85 -19.59
CA LEU A 390 -1.53 6.30 -18.63
C LEU A 390 -2.81 6.77 -19.33
N VAL A 391 -2.68 7.58 -20.39
CA VAL A 391 -3.80 8.03 -21.23
C VAL A 391 -4.46 6.82 -21.90
N CYS A 392 -3.68 5.87 -22.43
CA CYS A 392 -4.22 4.64 -23.00
C CYS A 392 -5.07 3.85 -21.98
N MET A 393 -4.68 3.80 -20.70
CA MET A 393 -5.49 3.17 -19.65
C MET A 393 -6.80 3.92 -19.38
N VAL A 394 -6.77 5.26 -19.37
CA VAL A 394 -7.97 6.09 -19.19
C VAL A 394 -9.03 5.81 -20.26
N PHE A 395 -8.64 5.63 -21.52
CA PHE A 395 -9.57 5.27 -22.59
C PHE A 395 -10.07 3.83 -22.49
N SER A 396 -9.32 2.92 -21.86
CA SER A 396 -9.62 1.49 -21.82
C SER A 396 -9.94 0.91 -23.22
N PRO A 397 -9.11 1.16 -24.25
CA PRO A 397 -9.52 0.92 -25.64
C PRO A 397 -9.60 -0.57 -26.01
N PHE A 398 -8.95 -1.43 -25.24
CA PHE A 398 -8.75 -2.83 -25.61
C PHE A 398 -9.79 -3.78 -25.02
N VAL A 399 -10.57 -3.37 -24.03
CA VAL A 399 -11.63 -4.22 -23.44
C VAL A 399 -12.92 -4.15 -24.26
N ASP A 400 -13.93 -4.94 -23.88
CA ASP A 400 -15.23 -4.99 -24.55
C ASP A 400 -15.09 -5.27 -26.05
N GLN A 401 -14.21 -6.22 -26.43
CA GLN A 401 -13.89 -6.52 -27.82
C GLN A 401 -13.40 -5.29 -28.62
N GLY A 402 -12.70 -4.38 -27.95
CA GLY A 402 -12.09 -3.19 -28.54
C GLY A 402 -13.08 -2.09 -28.87
N ARG A 403 -14.26 -2.08 -28.25
CA ARG A 403 -15.31 -1.06 -28.50
C ARG A 403 -14.81 0.38 -28.35
N GLY A 404 -13.86 0.62 -27.45
CA GLY A 404 -13.27 1.95 -27.21
C GLY A 404 -12.12 2.33 -28.17
N LEU A 405 -11.64 1.40 -28.99
CA LEU A 405 -10.41 1.56 -29.78
C LEU A 405 -10.51 2.68 -30.81
N GLU A 406 -11.60 2.74 -31.57
CA GLU A 406 -11.78 3.78 -32.59
C GLU A 406 -11.78 5.19 -31.98
N THR A 407 -12.49 5.38 -30.86
CA THR A 407 -12.53 6.66 -30.14
C THR A 407 -11.13 7.07 -29.67
N PHE A 408 -10.38 6.13 -29.08
CA PHE A 408 -9.01 6.39 -28.66
C PHE A 408 -8.10 6.79 -29.83
N LEU A 409 -8.19 6.09 -30.96
CA LEU A 409 -7.42 6.42 -32.16
C LEU A 409 -7.80 7.79 -32.72
N ARG A 410 -9.09 8.14 -32.79
CA ARG A 410 -9.53 9.46 -33.28
C ARG A 410 -8.99 10.60 -32.42
N SER A 411 -8.98 10.42 -31.10
CA SER A 411 -8.54 11.43 -30.15
C SER A 411 -7.02 11.55 -30.05
N CYS A 412 -6.29 10.43 -30.03
CA CYS A 412 -4.87 10.41 -29.67
C CYS A 412 -3.94 9.99 -30.81
N HIS A 413 -4.40 9.14 -31.74
CA HIS A 413 -3.57 8.52 -32.78
C HIS A 413 -4.29 8.43 -34.14
N PRO A 414 -4.71 9.57 -34.75
CA PRO A 414 -5.56 9.56 -35.93
C PRO A 414 -4.89 8.89 -37.15
N GLY A 415 -3.56 8.92 -37.21
CA GLY A 415 -2.79 8.23 -38.26
C GLY A 415 -2.90 6.70 -38.22
N MET A 416 -3.27 6.11 -37.08
CA MET A 416 -3.42 4.65 -36.93
C MET A 416 -4.85 4.16 -37.23
N LEU A 417 -5.80 5.04 -37.52
CA LEU A 417 -7.17 4.66 -37.88
C LEU A 417 -7.22 3.75 -39.12
N VAL A 418 -6.29 3.93 -40.06
CA VAL A 418 -6.19 3.09 -41.26
C VAL A 418 -5.87 1.63 -40.93
N ALA A 419 -5.22 1.38 -39.80
CA ALA A 419 -4.85 0.05 -39.33
C ALA A 419 -5.89 -0.58 -38.39
N LEU A 420 -7.04 0.08 -38.15
CA LEU A 420 -8.07 -0.41 -37.23
C LEU A 420 -8.49 -1.87 -37.46
N PRO A 421 -8.70 -2.36 -38.70
CA PRO A 421 -9.02 -3.77 -38.92
C PRO A 421 -7.89 -4.72 -38.49
N ASP A 422 -6.63 -4.35 -38.73
CA ASP A 422 -5.48 -5.17 -38.36
C ASP A 422 -5.19 -5.11 -36.86
N LEU A 423 -5.49 -3.99 -36.19
CA LEU A 423 -5.47 -3.90 -34.74
C LEU A 423 -6.45 -4.89 -34.11
N HIS A 424 -7.69 -4.97 -34.60
CA HIS A 424 -8.67 -5.96 -34.14
C HIS A 424 -8.24 -7.40 -34.43
N LYS A 425 -7.58 -7.68 -35.57
CA LYS A 425 -6.99 -9.01 -35.84
C LYS A 425 -5.94 -9.37 -34.80
N ALA A 426 -4.99 -8.47 -34.53
CA ALA A 426 -3.94 -8.70 -33.54
C ALA A 426 -4.50 -8.96 -32.13
N LEU A 427 -5.49 -8.15 -31.71
CA LEU A 427 -6.14 -8.27 -30.41
C LEU A 427 -6.99 -9.53 -30.26
N SER A 428 -7.58 -10.05 -31.35
CA SER A 428 -8.31 -11.32 -31.36
C SER A 428 -7.44 -12.57 -31.52
N GLY A 429 -6.11 -12.42 -31.55
CA GLY A 429 -5.17 -13.54 -31.70
C GLY A 429 -4.87 -13.96 -33.14
N SER A 430 -5.39 -13.24 -34.13
CA SER A 430 -5.10 -13.47 -35.54
C SER A 430 -3.78 -12.82 -35.96
N THR A 431 -3.16 -13.34 -37.02
CA THR A 431 -1.95 -12.75 -37.61
C THR A 431 -2.24 -11.35 -38.16
N ALA A 432 -1.40 -10.39 -37.80
CA ALA A 432 -1.42 -9.01 -38.26
C ALA A 432 0.03 -8.57 -38.60
N PRO A 433 0.23 -7.45 -39.31
CA PRO A 433 1.57 -6.94 -39.60
C PRO A 433 2.38 -6.66 -38.32
N ASP A 434 3.67 -6.99 -38.32
CA ASP A 434 4.54 -6.82 -37.14
C ASP A 434 4.56 -5.39 -36.59
N GLN A 435 4.48 -4.39 -37.47
CA GLN A 435 4.42 -2.98 -37.08
C GLN A 435 3.16 -2.65 -36.26
N VAL A 436 2.03 -3.28 -36.57
CA VAL A 436 0.75 -3.11 -35.85
C VAL A 436 0.85 -3.75 -34.46
N MET A 437 1.42 -4.95 -34.40
CA MET A 437 1.62 -5.67 -33.13
C MET A 437 2.60 -4.92 -32.21
N GLN A 438 3.70 -4.40 -32.77
CA GLN A 438 4.67 -3.60 -32.00
C GLN A 438 4.03 -2.30 -31.49
N TRP A 439 3.28 -1.60 -32.33
CA TRP A 439 2.57 -0.39 -31.92
C TRP A 439 1.61 -0.64 -30.75
N LEU A 440 0.86 -1.75 -30.78
CA LEU A 440 -0.03 -2.16 -29.69
C LEU A 440 0.73 -2.37 -28.38
N VAL A 441 1.89 -3.03 -28.44
CA VAL A 441 2.74 -3.26 -27.26
C VAL A 441 3.27 -1.94 -26.71
N ASP A 442 3.75 -1.05 -27.56
CA ASP A 442 4.35 0.23 -27.15
C ASP A 442 3.31 1.16 -26.52
N ILE A 443 2.13 1.28 -27.14
CA ILE A 443 1.07 2.22 -26.70
C ILE A 443 0.40 1.78 -25.40
N SER A 444 0.22 0.47 -25.22
CA SER A 444 -0.40 -0.10 -24.03
C SER A 444 0.58 -0.33 -22.90
N GLY A 445 1.85 -0.61 -23.23
CA GLY A 445 2.84 -1.10 -22.29
C GLY A 445 2.68 -2.59 -21.91
N LEU A 446 1.68 -3.29 -22.46
CA LEU A 446 1.39 -4.70 -22.24
C LEU A 446 1.96 -5.58 -23.36
N SER A 447 2.22 -6.84 -23.04
CA SER A 447 2.51 -7.85 -24.07
C SER A 447 1.28 -8.11 -24.93
N LEU A 448 1.49 -8.61 -26.16
CA LEU A 448 0.39 -8.95 -27.05
C LEU A 448 -0.57 -9.98 -26.43
N LYS A 449 -0.04 -10.97 -25.71
CA LYS A 449 -0.84 -11.96 -24.95
C LYS A 449 -1.67 -11.29 -23.85
N GLY A 450 -1.12 -10.30 -23.16
CA GLY A 450 -1.85 -9.50 -22.18
C GLY A 450 -2.99 -8.72 -22.80
N LEU A 451 -2.77 -8.12 -23.98
CA LEU A 451 -3.79 -7.41 -24.73
C LEU A 451 -4.90 -8.33 -25.25
N GLN A 452 -4.55 -9.50 -25.78
CA GLN A 452 -5.51 -10.50 -26.22
C GLN A 452 -6.41 -10.96 -25.06
N ASN A 453 -5.82 -11.18 -23.88
CA ASN A 453 -6.59 -11.49 -22.68
C ASN A 453 -7.50 -10.33 -22.24
N LEU A 454 -7.11 -9.07 -22.43
CA LEU A 454 -7.99 -7.93 -22.17
C LEU A 454 -9.13 -7.81 -23.19
N TYR A 455 -8.90 -8.21 -24.45
CA TYR A 455 -9.85 -8.09 -25.54
C TYR A 455 -11.18 -8.80 -25.27
N ASP A 456 -11.09 -10.00 -24.68
CA ASP A 456 -12.25 -10.79 -24.30
C ASP A 456 -12.86 -10.41 -22.94
N LYS A 457 -12.22 -9.50 -22.18
CA LYS A 457 -12.71 -9.04 -20.88
C LYS A 457 -13.66 -7.86 -21.04
N GLN A 458 -14.58 -7.76 -20.07
CA GLN A 458 -15.44 -6.60 -19.95
C GLN A 458 -14.77 -5.51 -19.12
N ARG A 459 -15.01 -4.25 -19.50
CA ARG A 459 -14.68 -3.12 -18.62
C ARG A 459 -15.41 -3.27 -17.29
N VAL A 460 -14.74 -2.93 -16.19
CA VAL A 460 -15.35 -2.95 -14.86
C VAL A 460 -16.46 -1.91 -14.81
N ASP A 461 -17.70 -2.38 -14.66
CA ASP A 461 -18.82 -1.56 -14.26
C ASP A 461 -18.83 -1.44 -12.73
N PHE A 462 -18.52 -0.25 -12.23
CA PHE A 462 -18.50 0.02 -10.79
C PHE A 462 -19.89 0.06 -10.14
N GLY A 463 -20.96 0.07 -10.94
CA GLY A 463 -22.33 -0.15 -10.50
C GLY A 463 -22.67 -1.63 -10.32
N ASP A 464 -21.91 -2.55 -10.94
CA ASP A 464 -22.19 -3.98 -10.85
C ASP A 464 -21.79 -4.56 -9.48
N PRO A 465 -22.73 -5.05 -8.68
CA PRO A 465 -22.42 -5.66 -7.39
C PRO A 465 -21.76 -7.04 -7.49
N ASN A 466 -21.66 -7.63 -8.69
CA ASN A 466 -21.08 -8.97 -8.89
C ASN A 466 -19.58 -8.91 -9.20
N SER A 467 -19.10 -7.88 -9.92
CA SER A 467 -17.66 -7.66 -10.13
C SER A 467 -16.90 -7.55 -8.80
N LEU A 468 -15.83 -8.34 -8.63
CA LEU A 468 -14.99 -8.26 -7.43
C LEU A 468 -14.23 -6.94 -7.38
N ILE A 469 -13.73 -6.47 -8.53
CA ILE A 469 -13.02 -5.19 -8.63
C ILE A 469 -13.96 -4.04 -8.22
N ALA A 470 -15.21 -4.04 -8.70
CA ALA A 470 -16.20 -3.05 -8.31
C ALA A 470 -16.50 -3.09 -6.81
N ARG A 471 -16.64 -4.29 -6.23
CA ARG A 471 -16.87 -4.47 -4.79
C ARG A 471 -15.69 -4.00 -3.94
N ILE A 472 -14.45 -4.25 -4.36
CA ILE A 472 -13.24 -3.79 -3.66
C ILE A 472 -13.25 -2.27 -3.57
N ARG A 473 -13.52 -1.58 -4.68
CA ARG A 473 -13.67 -0.11 -4.69
C ARG A 473 -14.87 0.35 -3.86
N ALA A 474 -16.02 -0.30 -4.00
CA ALA A 474 -17.24 0.10 -3.28
C ALA A 474 -17.10 -0.04 -1.76
N ALA A 475 -16.32 -1.01 -1.29
CA ALA A 475 -16.10 -1.24 0.14
C ALA A 475 -14.99 -0.35 0.73
N ASP A 476 -14.30 0.46 -0.08
CA ASP A 476 -13.25 1.36 0.33
C ASP A 476 -13.71 2.36 1.42
N PRO A 477 -13.03 2.42 2.59
CA PRO A 477 -13.35 3.36 3.67
C PRO A 477 -13.00 4.83 3.35
N ASP A 478 -12.14 5.09 2.36
CA ASP A 478 -11.64 6.43 2.02
C ASP A 478 -12.24 7.01 0.72
N LYS A 479 -13.42 6.52 0.30
CA LYS A 479 -14.19 7.10 -0.80
C LYS A 479 -14.93 8.39 -0.43
N GLY A 480 -15.09 9.27 -1.41
CA GLY A 480 -15.94 10.47 -1.35
C GLY A 480 -16.70 10.66 -2.67
N ARG A 481 -17.71 11.54 -2.67
CA ARG A 481 -18.37 11.99 -3.90
C ARG A 481 -17.83 13.35 -4.26
N VAL A 482 -17.43 13.52 -5.51
CA VAL A 482 -17.05 14.81 -6.09
C VAL A 482 -18.07 15.15 -7.17
N MET A 483 -18.44 16.41 -7.26
CA MET A 483 -19.30 16.90 -8.33
C MET A 483 -18.41 17.18 -9.54
N SER A 484 -18.56 16.37 -10.58
CA SER A 484 -18.03 16.64 -11.90
C SER A 484 -19.09 17.39 -12.72
N VAL A 485 -18.69 18.12 -13.75
CA VAL A 485 -19.63 18.75 -14.69
C VAL A 485 -19.53 18.01 -16.01
N ASP A 486 -20.66 17.50 -16.49
CA ASP A 486 -20.75 16.87 -17.80
C ASP A 486 -20.52 17.95 -18.88
N PRO A 487 -19.50 17.80 -19.74
CA PRO A 487 -19.15 18.78 -20.76
C PRO A 487 -20.20 18.90 -21.88
N VAL A 488 -21.04 17.87 -22.09
CA VAL A 488 -22.05 17.83 -23.15
C VAL A 488 -23.38 18.41 -22.66
N THR A 489 -23.78 18.08 -21.42
CA THR A 489 -25.07 18.49 -20.87
C THR A 489 -24.98 19.71 -19.95
N GLY A 490 -23.79 20.02 -19.43
CA GLY A 490 -23.58 21.06 -18.41
C GLY A 490 -24.12 20.69 -17.03
N GLU A 491 -24.65 19.48 -16.85
CA GLU A 491 -25.20 19.02 -15.58
C GLU A 491 -24.12 18.56 -14.61
N ALA A 492 -24.35 18.79 -13.31
CA ALA A 492 -23.45 18.34 -12.26
C ALA A 492 -23.67 16.84 -11.98
N LEU A 493 -22.69 16.01 -12.30
CA LEU A 493 -22.71 14.56 -12.09
C LEU A 493 -21.88 14.19 -10.86
N ALA A 494 -22.50 13.52 -9.90
CA ALA A 494 -21.83 13.06 -8.69
C ALA A 494 -21.01 11.79 -8.98
N GLU A 495 -19.70 11.92 -9.09
CA GLU A 495 -18.79 10.80 -9.27
C GLU A 495 -18.21 10.37 -7.92
N VAL A 496 -18.14 9.05 -7.68
CA VAL A 496 -17.45 8.53 -6.51
C VAL A 496 -15.96 8.53 -6.82
N LEU A 497 -15.19 9.39 -6.17
CA LEU A 497 -13.73 9.29 -6.20
C LEU A 497 -13.26 8.60 -4.92
N SER A 498 -12.33 7.66 -5.10
CA SER A 498 -11.65 7.07 -3.97
C SER A 498 -10.29 7.75 -3.80
N GLY A 499 -10.02 8.26 -2.60
CA GLY A 499 -8.74 8.87 -2.20
C GLY A 499 -8.20 8.15 -0.96
N ARG A 500 -7.04 8.54 -0.43
CA ARG A 500 -6.65 8.23 0.96
C ARG A 500 -6.12 9.47 1.65
#